data_AF-A0A955U071-F1
#
_entry.id   AF-A0A955U071-F1
#
_cell.length_a   1.000
_cell.length_b   1.000
_cell.length_c   1.000
_cell.angle_alpha   90.00
_cell.angle_beta   90.00
_cell.angle_gamma   90.00
#
_symmetry.space_group_name_H-M   'P 1'
#
loop_
_entity.id
_entity.type
_entity.pdbx_description
1 polymer ?
#
loop_
_entity_poly.entity_id
_entity_poly.type
_entity_poly.pdbx_seq_one_letter_code
_entity_poly.pdbx_strand_id
1 'polypeptide(L)'
;MNVDLKKITLSKNDLNSFTEDERAFFLRCLNFATDLSVFRKLMFYSIKTEPQGQFRSQRSQSLCLIFVLMGKLFEGWKMIKKELSKKNCEEISRSFNGKEKSSKKQLKKIFKTELFKSFRNKGGFHYDTDCIAQSWAQLEFGSIEIFFPKSSSWNFISNYDEILIKCIFREYIKDYSENNFEKYINNVFSEIRKACIHFDILLTGLFRFFIRKYSFEGQEFQIQVSKTQRDVELPFFVFHREPED
;
A
#
# COMPACT_ATOMS: atom_id res chain seq x y z
N MET A 1 8.09 24.61 -0.09
CA MET A 1 8.69 24.06 1.15
C MET A 1 10.01 23.40 0.78
N ASN A 2 11.09 23.66 1.52
CA ASN A 2 12.37 22.98 1.29
C ASN A 2 12.36 21.62 2.00
N VAL A 3 12.90 20.60 1.34
CA VAL A 3 13.05 19.25 1.90
C VAL A 3 14.50 18.83 1.78
N ASP A 4 15.11 18.48 2.91
CA ASP A 4 16.45 17.91 2.98
C ASP A 4 16.42 16.44 2.54
N LEU A 5 17.32 16.08 1.63
CA LEU A 5 17.45 14.73 1.10
C LEU A 5 18.90 14.25 1.23
N LYS A 6 19.05 12.94 1.45
CA LYS A 6 20.32 12.23 1.35
C LYS A 6 20.28 11.30 0.15
N LYS A 7 21.12 11.57 -0.85
CA LYS A 7 21.31 10.70 -2.03
C LYS A 7 22.49 9.77 -1.78
N ILE A 8 22.28 8.49 -2.04
CA ILE A 8 23.34 7.49 -2.05
C ILE A 8 23.41 6.95 -3.46
N THR A 9 24.59 7.04 -4.07
CA THR A 9 24.83 6.54 -5.43
C THR A 9 25.56 5.21 -5.32
N LEU A 10 24.96 4.15 -5.85
CA LEU A 10 25.57 2.82 -5.88
C LEU A 10 25.88 2.46 -7.33
N SER A 11 27.15 2.22 -7.63
CA SER A 11 27.59 1.64 -8.89
C SER A 11 27.30 0.13 -8.94
N LYS A 12 27.43 -0.47 -10.11
CA LYS A 12 27.39 -1.93 -10.25
C LYS A 12 28.48 -2.61 -9.42
N ASN A 13 29.67 -2.00 -9.31
CA ASN A 13 30.78 -2.55 -8.53
C ASN A 13 30.47 -2.50 -7.03
N ASP A 14 29.82 -1.44 -6.55
CA ASP A 14 29.34 -1.35 -5.17
C ASP A 14 28.34 -2.47 -4.87
N LEU A 15 27.38 -2.70 -5.76
CA LEU A 15 26.44 -3.81 -5.61
C LEU A 15 27.09 -5.19 -5.73
N ASN A 16 28.18 -5.32 -6.48
CA ASN A 16 28.94 -6.57 -6.59
C ASN A 16 29.75 -6.89 -5.32
N SER A 17 29.95 -5.92 -4.41
CA SER A 17 30.56 -6.18 -3.10
C SER A 17 29.62 -6.92 -2.14
N PHE A 18 28.31 -6.92 -2.41
CA PHE A 18 27.32 -7.66 -1.64
C PHE A 18 27.44 -9.15 -1.95
N THR A 19 27.15 -10.02 -0.97
CA THR A 19 26.85 -11.41 -1.32
C THR A 19 25.60 -11.48 -2.21
N GLU A 20 25.45 -12.55 -2.99
CA GLU A 20 24.30 -12.69 -3.90
C GLU A 20 22.95 -12.56 -3.17
N ASP A 21 22.83 -13.21 -2.00
CA ASP A 21 21.66 -13.14 -1.12
C ASP A 21 21.40 -11.72 -0.60
N GLU A 22 22.44 -11.03 -0.13
CA GLU A 22 22.33 -9.66 0.37
C GLU A 22 21.92 -8.69 -0.74
N ARG A 23 22.51 -8.82 -1.93
CA ARG A 23 22.18 -8.02 -3.11
C ARG A 23 20.72 -8.23 -3.49
N ALA A 24 20.28 -9.48 -3.59
CA ALA A 24 18.90 -9.80 -3.92
C ALA A 24 17.93 -9.25 -2.86
N PHE A 25 18.25 -9.39 -1.57
CA PHE A 25 17.42 -8.86 -0.50
C PHE A 25 17.36 -7.33 -0.51
N PHE A 26 18.50 -6.65 -0.64
CA PHE A 26 18.60 -5.20 -0.71
C PHE A 26 17.77 -4.64 -1.86
N LEU A 27 17.92 -5.18 -3.07
CA LEU A 27 17.17 -4.74 -4.26
C LEU A 27 15.66 -4.95 -4.10
N ARG A 28 15.24 -6.07 -3.52
CA ARG A 28 13.81 -6.31 -3.24
C ARG A 28 13.26 -5.36 -2.19
N CYS A 29 14.02 -5.03 -1.15
CA CYS A 29 13.66 -4.01 -0.16
C CYS A 29 13.57 -2.61 -0.79
N LEU A 30 14.48 -2.26 -1.69
CA LEU A 30 14.44 -1.00 -2.43
C LEU A 30 13.17 -0.90 -3.28
N ASN A 31 12.86 -1.95 -4.05
CA ASN A 31 11.63 -2.00 -4.84
C ASN A 31 10.38 -1.88 -3.95
N PHE A 32 10.33 -2.62 -2.84
CA PHE A 32 9.21 -2.55 -1.91
C PHE A 32 9.06 -1.16 -1.26
N ALA A 33 10.17 -0.49 -0.91
CA ALA A 33 10.14 0.88 -0.39
C ALA A 33 9.59 1.88 -1.44
N THR A 34 9.97 1.71 -2.71
CA THR A 34 9.43 2.49 -3.83
C THR A 34 7.94 2.27 -3.99
N ASP A 35 7.48 1.01 -4.07
CA ASP A 35 6.06 0.65 -4.15
C ASP A 35 5.28 1.27 -2.99
N LEU A 36 5.77 1.12 -1.76
CA LEU A 36 5.14 1.67 -0.55
C LEU A 36 5.02 3.19 -0.62
N SER A 37 6.06 3.89 -1.07
CA SER A 37 6.06 5.34 -1.23
C SER A 37 5.03 5.80 -2.26
N VAL A 38 4.96 5.12 -3.42
CA VAL A 38 4.02 5.45 -4.50
C VAL A 38 2.57 5.19 -4.08
N PHE A 39 2.25 3.97 -3.65
CA PHE A 39 0.88 3.61 -3.30
C PHE A 39 0.35 4.36 -2.09
N ARG A 40 1.21 4.68 -1.10
CA ARG A 40 0.81 5.53 0.02
C ARG A 40 0.42 6.93 -0.44
N LYS A 41 1.19 7.54 -1.37
CA LYS A 41 0.85 8.85 -1.92
C LYS A 41 -0.45 8.80 -2.72
N LEU A 42 -0.60 7.80 -3.60
CA LEU A 42 -1.82 7.63 -4.39
C LEU A 42 -3.05 7.46 -3.51
N MET A 43 -2.97 6.60 -2.49
CA MET A 43 -4.05 6.43 -1.51
C MET A 43 -4.37 7.75 -0.79
N PHE A 44 -3.34 8.51 -0.41
CA PHE A 44 -3.55 9.78 0.27
C PHE A 44 -4.19 10.85 -0.62
N TYR A 45 -3.98 10.79 -1.94
CA TYR A 45 -4.65 11.66 -2.91
C TYR A 45 -6.05 11.17 -3.29
N SER A 46 -6.33 9.87 -3.15
CA SER A 46 -7.63 9.31 -3.51
C SER A 46 -8.71 9.58 -2.46
N ILE A 47 -8.32 9.80 -1.20
CA ILE A 47 -9.23 10.13 -0.09
C ILE A 47 -9.52 11.64 -0.10
N LYS A 48 -10.59 12.08 -0.78
CA LYS A 48 -11.22 13.40 -0.59
C LYS A 48 -12.70 13.21 -0.27
N THR A 49 -13.28 14.20 0.39
CA THR A 49 -14.72 14.29 0.67
C THR A 49 -15.38 15.17 -0.39
N GLU A 50 -15.86 14.56 -1.48
CA GLU A 50 -16.59 15.26 -2.55
C GLU A 50 -18.11 14.94 -2.52
N PRO A 51 -18.99 15.77 -3.11
CA PRO A 51 -20.44 15.56 -3.15
C PRO A 51 -20.89 14.30 -3.93
N GLN A 52 -22.14 13.88 -3.69
CA GLN A 52 -22.71 12.52 -3.84
C GLN A 52 -22.50 11.75 -5.17
N GLY A 53 -22.19 12.39 -6.30
CA GLY A 53 -21.92 11.71 -7.58
C GLY A 53 -20.44 11.34 -7.81
N GLN A 54 -19.52 12.24 -7.45
CA GLN A 54 -18.07 11.98 -7.53
C GLN A 54 -17.64 11.00 -6.42
N PHE A 55 -18.38 10.98 -5.32
CA PHE A 55 -18.17 10.12 -4.17
C PHE A 55 -18.02 8.63 -4.54
N ARG A 56 -18.86 8.09 -5.43
CA ARG A 56 -18.84 6.65 -5.77
C ARG A 56 -17.59 6.28 -6.56
N SER A 57 -17.27 7.04 -7.61
CA SER A 57 -16.07 6.84 -8.42
C SER A 57 -14.79 6.95 -7.61
N GLN A 58 -14.76 7.92 -6.71
CA GLN A 58 -13.65 8.13 -5.79
C GLN A 58 -13.48 7.02 -4.78
N ARG A 59 -14.60 6.51 -4.25
CA ARG A 59 -14.62 5.38 -3.33
C ARG A 59 -14.05 4.13 -4.00
N SER A 60 -14.47 3.82 -5.23
CA SER A 60 -13.94 2.68 -6.00
C SER A 60 -12.45 2.78 -6.25
N GLN A 61 -11.98 3.93 -6.72
CA GLN A 61 -10.54 4.15 -6.95
C GLN A 61 -9.76 4.01 -5.64
N SER A 62 -10.26 4.61 -4.55
CA SER A 62 -9.63 4.51 -3.24
C SER A 62 -9.57 3.08 -2.72
N LEU A 63 -10.65 2.31 -2.88
CA LEU A 63 -10.69 0.92 -2.44
C LEU A 63 -9.72 0.05 -3.24
N CYS A 64 -9.65 0.24 -4.56
CA CYS A 64 -8.67 -0.45 -5.39
C CYS A 64 -7.24 -0.16 -4.90
N LEU A 65 -6.91 1.10 -4.62
CA LEU A 65 -5.61 1.49 -4.08
C LEU A 65 -5.35 0.90 -2.69
N ILE A 66 -6.36 0.85 -1.82
CA ILE A 66 -6.30 0.17 -0.52
C ILE A 66 -5.93 -1.30 -0.72
N PHE A 67 -6.62 -2.01 -1.60
CA PHE A 67 -6.41 -3.44 -1.84
C PHE A 67 -5.01 -3.71 -2.40
N VAL A 68 -4.59 -2.96 -3.42
CA VAL A 68 -3.25 -3.09 -3.97
C VAL A 68 -2.20 -2.84 -2.89
N LEU A 69 -2.34 -1.78 -2.08
CA LEU A 69 -1.38 -1.50 -1.01
C LEU A 69 -1.40 -2.59 0.08
N MET A 70 -2.56 -3.07 0.52
CA MET A 70 -2.65 -4.17 1.49
C MET A 70 -1.94 -5.42 0.99
N GLY A 71 -2.10 -5.74 -0.30
CA GLY A 71 -1.39 -6.85 -0.95
C GLY A 71 0.13 -6.64 -0.93
N LYS A 72 0.59 -5.45 -1.32
CA LYS A 72 2.02 -5.09 -1.28
C LYS A 72 2.59 -5.15 0.13
N LEU A 73 1.88 -4.61 1.12
CA LEU A 73 2.24 -4.65 2.54
C LEU A 73 2.38 -6.10 3.03
N PHE A 74 1.44 -6.98 2.66
CA PHE A 74 1.46 -8.37 3.04
C PHE A 74 2.68 -9.11 2.45
N GLU A 75 2.90 -9.00 1.14
CA GLU A 75 4.04 -9.66 0.48
C GLU A 75 5.38 -9.09 0.95
N GLY A 76 5.45 -7.77 1.19
CA GLY A 76 6.61 -7.12 1.80
C GLY A 76 6.92 -7.67 3.19
N TRP A 77 5.91 -7.86 4.04
CA TRP A 77 6.10 -8.46 5.36
C TRP A 77 6.61 -9.89 5.26
N LYS A 78 5.99 -10.71 4.40
CA LYS A 78 6.38 -12.11 4.17
C LYS A 78 7.82 -12.21 3.69
N MET A 79 8.20 -11.37 2.73
CA MET A 79 9.58 -11.25 2.24
C MET A 79 10.55 -10.91 3.37
N ILE A 80 10.36 -9.79 4.07
CA ILE A 80 11.28 -9.33 5.10
C ILE A 80 11.38 -10.35 6.24
N LYS A 81 10.25 -10.93 6.66
CA LYS A 81 10.24 -11.96 7.70
C LYS A 81 11.03 -13.20 7.29
N LYS A 82 10.88 -13.66 6.04
CA LYS A 82 11.62 -14.81 5.49
C LYS A 82 13.12 -14.53 5.50
N GLU A 83 13.55 -13.40 4.94
CA GLU A 83 14.97 -13.06 4.83
C GLU A 83 15.60 -12.84 6.21
N LEU A 84 14.96 -12.06 7.10
CA LEU A 84 15.46 -11.85 8.47
C LEU A 84 15.42 -13.08 9.38
N SER A 85 14.88 -14.21 8.91
CA SER A 85 14.93 -15.49 9.62
C SER A 85 16.09 -16.39 9.18
N LYS A 86 16.76 -16.05 8.07
CA LYS A 86 17.94 -16.77 7.61
C LYS A 86 19.15 -16.42 8.49
N LYS A 87 20.03 -17.41 8.72
CA LYS A 87 21.24 -17.26 9.54
C LYS A 87 22.16 -16.14 9.04
N ASN A 88 22.32 -16.00 7.73
CA ASN A 88 23.14 -14.97 7.11
C ASN A 88 22.59 -13.54 7.26
N CYS A 89 21.32 -13.37 7.66
CA CYS A 89 20.72 -12.06 7.93
C CYS A 89 20.57 -11.75 9.43
N GLU A 90 21.13 -12.59 10.32
CA GLU A 90 21.06 -12.36 11.77
C GLU A 90 21.75 -11.06 12.18
N GLU A 91 22.85 -10.72 11.52
CA GLU A 91 23.60 -9.48 11.73
C GLU A 91 22.70 -8.25 11.56
N ILE A 92 21.87 -8.24 10.50
CA ILE A 92 20.89 -7.19 10.21
C ILE A 92 19.90 -7.03 11.37
N SER A 93 19.35 -8.15 11.86
CA SER A 93 18.39 -8.10 12.96
C SER A 93 19.02 -7.65 14.29
N ARG A 94 20.31 -7.97 14.51
CA ARG A 94 21.05 -7.54 15.70
C ARG A 94 21.39 -6.05 15.65
N SER A 95 21.66 -5.50 14.47
CA SER A 95 21.99 -4.08 14.29
C SER A 95 20.81 -3.12 14.49
N PHE A 96 19.58 -3.62 14.56
CA PHE A 96 18.39 -2.81 14.83
C PHE A 96 18.41 -2.22 16.24
N ASN A 97 18.12 -0.92 16.33
CA ASN A 97 17.91 -0.20 17.58
C ASN A 97 16.51 -0.50 18.17
N GLY A 98 16.18 0.14 19.28
CA GLY A 98 14.90 -0.03 19.97
C GLY A 98 13.67 0.28 19.10
N LYS A 99 13.72 1.32 18.25
CA LYS A 99 12.62 1.72 17.37
C LYS A 99 12.38 0.70 16.26
N GLU A 100 13.44 0.20 15.64
CA GLU A 100 13.36 -0.80 14.56
C GLU A 100 12.92 -2.17 15.10
N LYS A 101 13.44 -2.59 16.27
CA LYS A 101 12.98 -3.79 16.98
C LYS A 101 11.50 -3.69 17.38
N SER A 102 11.08 -2.53 17.89
CA SER A 102 9.67 -2.28 18.22
C SER A 102 8.79 -2.36 16.97
N SER A 103 9.19 -1.72 15.87
CA SER A 103 8.43 -1.74 14.61
C SER A 103 8.32 -3.14 14.01
N LYS A 104 9.39 -3.95 14.05
CA LYS A 104 9.34 -5.38 13.66
C LYS A 104 8.32 -6.16 14.51
N LYS A 105 8.24 -5.90 15.82
CA LYS A 105 7.24 -6.52 16.71
C LYS A 105 5.82 -6.06 16.37
N GLN A 106 5.61 -4.77 16.07
CA GLN A 106 4.29 -4.25 15.71
C GLN A 106 3.81 -4.79 14.36
N LEU A 107 4.68 -4.84 13.34
CA LEU A 107 4.35 -5.50 12.06
C LEU A 107 3.93 -6.96 12.28
N LYS A 108 4.66 -7.71 13.12
CA LYS A 108 4.27 -9.08 13.48
C LYS A 108 2.88 -9.16 14.10
N LYS A 109 2.44 -8.16 14.88
CA LYS A 109 1.08 -8.11 15.46
C LYS A 109 0.05 -7.76 14.39
N ILE A 110 0.29 -6.70 13.61
CA ILE A 110 -0.61 -6.22 12.55
C ILE A 110 -0.92 -7.34 11.55
N PHE A 111 0.10 -8.02 11.04
CA PHE A 111 -0.09 -9.10 10.06
C PHE A 111 -0.59 -10.42 10.65
N LYS A 112 -0.84 -10.47 11.96
CA LYS A 112 -1.57 -11.58 12.60
C LYS A 112 -3.06 -11.30 12.78
N THR A 113 -3.51 -10.07 12.55
CA THR A 113 -4.92 -9.69 12.67
C THR A 113 -5.77 -10.38 11.60
N GLU A 114 -7.06 -10.54 11.88
CA GLU A 114 -8.03 -11.09 10.93
C GLU A 114 -8.20 -10.18 9.70
N LEU A 115 -7.97 -8.87 9.83
CA LEU A 115 -8.03 -7.93 8.71
C LEU A 115 -7.11 -8.35 7.54
N PHE A 116 -5.81 -8.52 7.81
CA PHE A 116 -4.84 -8.88 6.77
C PHE A 116 -4.97 -10.33 6.32
N LYS A 117 -5.42 -11.24 7.21
CA LYS A 117 -5.68 -12.64 6.84
C LYS A 117 -6.87 -12.76 5.90
N SER A 118 -8.00 -12.15 6.27
CA SER A 118 -9.23 -12.17 5.47
C SER A 118 -9.02 -11.48 4.13
N PHE A 119 -8.36 -10.31 4.12
CA PHE A 119 -7.95 -9.65 2.89
C PHE A 119 -7.16 -10.58 1.97
N ARG A 120 -6.11 -11.23 2.47
CA ARG A 120 -5.30 -12.14 1.65
C ARG A 120 -6.12 -13.30 1.08
N ASN A 121 -6.91 -13.95 1.94
CA ASN A 121 -7.55 -15.20 1.58
C ASN A 121 -8.78 -15.00 0.68
N LYS A 122 -9.51 -13.89 0.86
CA LYS A 122 -10.81 -13.67 0.22
C LYS A 122 -10.80 -12.55 -0.83
N GLY A 123 -9.98 -11.52 -0.62
CA GLY A 123 -10.10 -10.25 -1.33
C GLY A 123 -8.96 -9.85 -2.25
N GLY A 124 -7.73 -10.22 -1.89
CA GLY A 124 -6.56 -9.50 -2.40
C GLY A 124 -6.35 -9.69 -3.89
N PHE A 125 -6.50 -10.92 -4.39
CA PHE A 125 -6.28 -11.28 -5.80
C PHE A 125 -7.11 -12.47 -6.30
N HIS A 126 -7.86 -13.14 -5.41
CA HIS A 126 -8.53 -14.41 -5.73
C HIS A 126 -10.05 -14.29 -5.83
N TYR A 127 -10.65 -13.18 -5.37
CA TYR A 127 -12.09 -12.92 -5.42
C TYR A 127 -12.92 -14.16 -5.09
N ASP A 128 -12.89 -14.57 -3.82
CA ASP A 128 -13.56 -15.79 -3.34
C ASP A 128 -15.04 -15.81 -3.76
N THR A 129 -15.39 -16.71 -4.68
CA THR A 129 -16.71 -16.77 -5.31
C THR A 129 -17.81 -17.10 -4.33
N ASP A 130 -17.53 -17.96 -3.35
CA ASP A 130 -18.50 -18.33 -2.32
C ASP A 130 -18.75 -17.15 -1.38
N CYS A 131 -17.68 -16.46 -1.01
CA CYS A 131 -17.76 -15.25 -0.22
C CYS A 131 -18.51 -14.12 -0.94
N ILE A 132 -18.30 -13.96 -2.24
CA ILE A 132 -19.05 -13.03 -3.10
C ILE A 132 -20.53 -13.43 -3.15
N ALA A 133 -20.85 -14.71 -3.40
CA ALA A 133 -22.23 -15.19 -3.48
C ALA A 133 -22.98 -15.00 -2.15
N GLN A 134 -22.32 -15.28 -1.02
CA GLN A 134 -22.89 -15.03 0.31
C GLN A 134 -23.10 -13.55 0.57
N SER A 135 -22.14 -12.70 0.19
CA SER A 135 -22.26 -11.26 0.33
C SER A 135 -23.36 -10.71 -0.56
N TRP A 136 -23.50 -11.25 -1.77
CA TRP A 136 -24.55 -10.94 -2.73
C TRP A 136 -25.96 -11.15 -2.15
N ALA A 137 -26.19 -12.30 -1.53
CA ALA A 137 -27.47 -12.65 -0.92
C ALA A 137 -27.89 -11.74 0.24
N GLN A 138 -27.00 -10.89 0.75
CA GLN A 138 -27.21 -10.04 1.93
C GLN A 138 -27.27 -8.54 1.60
N LEU A 139 -27.40 -8.18 0.33
CA LEU A 139 -27.44 -6.79 -0.08
C LEU A 139 -28.89 -6.36 -0.22
N GLU A 140 -29.19 -5.21 0.36
CA GLU A 140 -30.53 -4.61 0.33
C GLU A 140 -30.68 -3.61 -0.84
N PHE A 141 -29.73 -3.54 -1.77
CA PHE A 141 -29.79 -2.59 -2.88
C PHE A 141 -30.54 -3.12 -4.10
N GLY A 142 -31.27 -2.22 -4.75
CA GLY A 142 -32.10 -2.52 -5.93
C GLY A 142 -31.34 -2.67 -7.25
N SER A 143 -30.06 -2.26 -7.35
CA SER A 143 -29.29 -2.39 -8.61
C SER A 143 -27.76 -2.28 -8.43
N ILE A 144 -27.01 -2.94 -9.32
CA ILE A 144 -25.60 -2.63 -9.60
C ILE A 144 -25.58 -1.52 -10.64
N GLU A 145 -24.83 -0.47 -10.37
CA GLU A 145 -24.58 0.62 -11.31
C GLU A 145 -23.17 0.48 -11.88
N ILE A 146 -23.07 0.66 -13.20
CA ILE A 146 -21.81 0.65 -13.93
C ILE A 146 -21.70 1.97 -14.68
N PHE A 147 -20.62 2.70 -14.42
CA PHE A 147 -20.30 3.96 -15.04
C PHE A 147 -19.15 3.77 -16.01
N PHE A 148 -19.40 4.03 -17.29
CA PHE A 148 -18.38 4.09 -18.33
C PHE A 148 -18.72 5.21 -19.33
N PRO A 149 -17.72 5.96 -19.81
CA PRO A 149 -17.93 7.02 -20.78
C PRO A 149 -18.34 6.44 -22.13
N LYS A 150 -19.28 7.10 -22.81
CA LYS A 150 -19.73 6.70 -24.15
C LYS A 150 -18.61 6.70 -25.20
N SER A 151 -17.58 7.52 -24.99
CA SER A 151 -16.50 7.78 -25.95
C SER A 151 -15.14 7.21 -25.53
N SER A 152 -15.05 6.44 -24.44
CA SER A 152 -13.76 5.90 -23.97
C SER A 152 -13.94 4.58 -23.23
N SER A 153 -13.15 3.58 -23.61
CA SER A 153 -13.11 2.26 -22.96
C SER A 153 -12.25 2.22 -21.69
N TRP A 154 -11.59 3.33 -21.34
CA TRP A 154 -10.54 3.36 -20.31
C TRP A 154 -11.05 3.61 -18.89
N ASN A 155 -12.33 3.97 -18.75
CA ASN A 155 -12.90 4.31 -17.45
C ASN A 155 -14.09 3.40 -17.16
N PHE A 156 -13.90 2.46 -16.23
CA PHE A 156 -14.93 1.55 -15.78
C PHE A 156 -15.01 1.60 -14.26
N ILE A 157 -16.17 2.01 -13.75
CA ILE A 157 -16.41 2.15 -12.31
C ILE A 157 -17.74 1.45 -12.02
N SER A 158 -17.80 0.72 -10.92
CA SER A 158 -19.05 0.10 -10.48
C SER A 158 -19.21 0.23 -8.98
N ASN A 159 -20.45 0.19 -8.50
CA ASN A 159 -20.73 0.11 -7.06
C ASN A 159 -20.55 -1.32 -6.49
N TYR A 160 -19.89 -2.23 -7.23
CA TYR A 160 -19.59 -3.60 -6.80
C TYR A 160 -18.69 -3.68 -5.56
N ASP A 161 -17.97 -2.59 -5.27
CA ASP A 161 -17.08 -2.47 -4.12
C ASP A 161 -17.73 -2.83 -2.79
N GLU A 162 -19.03 -2.60 -2.62
CA GLU A 162 -19.75 -2.97 -1.40
C GLU A 162 -19.80 -4.48 -1.18
N ILE A 163 -19.97 -5.26 -2.25
CA ILE A 163 -19.93 -6.73 -2.23
C ILE A 163 -18.54 -7.17 -1.79
N LEU A 164 -17.50 -6.59 -2.38
CA LEU A 164 -16.12 -6.91 -2.04
C LEU A 164 -15.81 -6.55 -0.60
N ILE A 165 -16.18 -5.37 -0.14
CA ILE A 165 -15.94 -4.95 1.25
C ILE A 165 -16.66 -5.88 2.22
N LYS A 166 -17.94 -6.19 1.98
CA LYS A 166 -18.67 -7.14 2.83
C LYS A 166 -18.00 -8.49 2.82
N CYS A 167 -17.65 -9.04 1.65
CA CYS A 167 -16.96 -10.33 1.55
C CYS A 167 -15.64 -10.33 2.33
N ILE A 168 -14.79 -9.34 2.07
CA ILE A 168 -13.43 -9.27 2.58
C ILE A 168 -13.40 -8.99 4.07
N PHE A 169 -14.27 -8.08 4.53
CA PHE A 169 -14.23 -7.58 5.88
C PHE A 169 -15.35 -8.12 6.77
N ARG A 170 -16.16 -9.09 6.31
CA ARG A 170 -17.27 -9.68 7.09
C ARG A 170 -16.90 -10.10 8.50
N GLU A 171 -15.75 -10.76 8.64
CA GLU A 171 -15.28 -11.26 9.93
C GLU A 171 -14.71 -10.15 10.83
N TYR A 172 -14.33 -9.03 10.22
CA TYR A 172 -13.84 -7.83 10.90
C TYR A 172 -14.98 -6.84 11.21
N ILE A 173 -16.06 -6.88 10.43
CA ILE A 173 -17.20 -5.97 10.48
C ILE A 173 -18.44 -6.78 10.89
N LYS A 174 -18.70 -6.87 12.19
CA LYS A 174 -19.85 -7.62 12.72
C LYS A 174 -21.21 -6.96 12.45
N ASP A 175 -21.24 -5.63 12.30
CA ASP A 175 -22.47 -4.84 12.15
C ASP A 175 -22.39 -3.88 10.93
N TYR A 176 -22.21 -4.44 9.73
CA TYR A 176 -22.17 -3.62 8.52
C TYR A 176 -23.51 -2.89 8.31
N SER A 177 -23.46 -1.57 8.28
CA SER A 177 -24.51 -0.71 7.74
C SER A 177 -23.86 0.37 6.88
N GLU A 178 -24.57 0.92 5.89
CA GLU A 178 -24.07 2.03 5.07
C GLU A 178 -23.62 3.21 5.96
N ASN A 179 -24.35 3.48 7.05
CA ASN A 179 -24.03 4.53 8.02
C ASN A 179 -22.71 4.29 8.79
N ASN A 180 -22.22 3.05 8.84
CA ASN A 180 -20.95 2.70 9.49
C ASN A 180 -19.81 2.45 8.49
N PHE A 181 -20.09 2.47 7.18
CA PHE A 181 -19.12 2.17 6.14
C PHE A 181 -17.85 3.03 6.24
N GLU A 182 -18.04 4.35 6.37
CA GLU A 182 -16.95 5.31 6.46
C GLU A 182 -16.05 5.03 7.68
N LYS A 183 -16.66 4.71 8.82
CA LYS A 183 -15.93 4.31 10.04
C LYS A 183 -15.09 3.06 9.81
N TYR A 184 -15.60 2.06 9.08
CA TYR A 184 -14.85 0.85 8.78
C TYR A 184 -13.67 1.09 7.86
N ILE A 185 -13.89 1.84 6.78
CA ILE A 185 -12.81 2.23 5.86
C ILE A 185 -11.75 3.06 6.59
N ASN A 186 -12.15 3.98 7.46
CA ASN A 186 -11.23 4.74 8.31
C ASN A 186 -10.41 3.83 9.24
N ASN A 187 -11.00 2.78 9.79
CA ASN A 187 -10.28 1.78 10.59
C ASN A 187 -9.27 1.00 9.75
N VAL A 188 -9.67 0.52 8.57
CA VAL A 188 -8.77 -0.18 7.63
C VAL A 188 -7.61 0.74 7.23
N PHE A 189 -7.90 2.00 6.88
CA PHE A 189 -6.89 3.00 6.59
C PHE A 189 -5.94 3.24 7.76
N SER A 190 -6.45 3.32 8.98
CA SER A 190 -5.64 3.48 10.19
C SER A 190 -4.66 2.33 10.36
N GLU A 191 -5.11 1.08 10.18
CA GLU A 191 -4.25 -0.11 10.27
C GLU A 191 -3.20 -0.16 9.14
N ILE A 192 -3.59 0.18 7.91
CA ILE A 192 -2.67 0.30 6.77
C ILE A 192 -1.62 1.39 7.04
N ARG A 193 -2.03 2.55 7.53
CA ARG A 193 -1.14 3.66 7.88
C ARG A 193 -0.15 3.25 8.96
N LYS A 194 -0.60 2.58 10.01
CA LYS A 194 0.27 2.02 11.06
C LYS A 194 1.29 1.04 10.46
N ALA A 195 0.85 0.14 9.57
CA ALA A 195 1.76 -0.78 8.90
C ALA A 195 2.82 -0.03 8.07
N CYS A 196 2.41 0.97 7.28
CA CYS A 196 3.33 1.80 6.48
C CYS A 196 4.39 2.48 7.36
N ILE A 197 3.99 3.11 8.47
CA ILE A 197 4.91 3.77 9.41
C ILE A 197 5.94 2.79 9.96
N HIS A 198 5.50 1.60 10.38
CA HIS A 198 6.43 0.61 10.91
C HIS A 198 7.34 0.01 9.84
N PHE A 199 6.88 -0.10 8.59
CA PHE A 199 7.75 -0.47 7.48
C PHE A 199 8.80 0.60 7.19
N ASP A 200 8.44 1.89 7.18
CA ASP A 200 9.41 2.96 6.95
C ASP A 200 10.54 2.91 7.98
N ILE A 201 10.20 2.73 9.26
CA ILE A 201 11.18 2.61 10.34
C ILE A 201 12.06 1.38 10.12
N LEU A 202 11.46 0.23 9.79
CA LEU A 202 12.18 -1.02 9.61
C LEU A 202 13.11 -0.98 8.38
N LEU A 203 12.63 -0.48 7.25
CA LEU A 203 13.37 -0.31 6.00
C LEU A 203 14.52 0.70 6.18
N THR A 204 14.29 1.79 6.91
CA THR A 204 15.36 2.74 7.26
C THR A 204 16.46 2.06 8.05
N GLY A 205 16.14 1.23 9.04
CA GLY A 205 17.12 0.45 9.78
C GLY A 205 17.89 -0.53 8.90
N LEU A 206 17.19 -1.20 7.99
CA LEU A 206 17.77 -2.13 7.02
C LEU A 206 18.73 -1.44 6.05
N PHE A 207 18.34 -0.31 5.45
CA PHE A 207 19.22 0.43 4.55
C PHE A 207 20.41 1.00 5.31
N ARG A 208 20.22 1.53 6.53
CA ARG A 208 21.32 1.99 7.38
C ARG A 208 22.34 0.89 7.66
N PHE A 209 21.90 -0.35 7.85
CA PHE A 209 22.81 -1.49 7.99
C PHE A 209 23.70 -1.65 6.75
N PHE A 210 23.11 -1.75 5.55
CA PHE A 210 23.88 -1.93 4.32
C PHE A 210 24.83 -0.75 4.05
N ILE A 211 24.36 0.48 4.24
CA ILE A 211 25.18 1.68 4.07
C ILE A 211 26.41 1.65 4.98
N ARG A 212 26.26 1.22 6.24
CA ARG A 212 27.38 1.13 7.18
C ARG A 212 28.29 -0.04 6.88
N LYS A 213 27.74 -1.21 6.56
CA LYS A 213 28.50 -2.44 6.30
C LYS A 213 29.45 -2.29 5.11
N TYR A 214 29.01 -1.56 4.08
CA TYR A 214 29.79 -1.34 2.85
C TYR A 214 30.36 0.08 2.74
N SER A 215 30.31 0.86 3.82
CA SER A 215 30.86 2.22 3.89
C SER A 215 30.41 3.16 2.78
N PHE A 216 29.13 3.09 2.37
CA PHE A 216 28.60 3.97 1.33
C PHE A 216 28.43 5.40 1.83
N GLU A 217 28.99 6.33 1.07
CA GLU A 217 28.84 7.76 1.32
C GLU A 217 27.51 8.26 0.73
N GLY A 218 26.94 9.27 1.38
CA GLY A 218 25.73 9.92 0.88
C GLY A 218 25.93 11.43 0.80
N GLN A 219 25.41 12.00 -0.28
CA GLN A 219 25.40 13.43 -0.53
C GLN A 219 24.10 14.03 0.00
N GLU A 220 24.22 15.10 0.79
CA GLU A 220 23.07 15.89 1.25
C GLU A 220 22.74 16.99 0.22
N PHE A 221 21.46 17.21 -0.04
CA PHE A 221 20.99 18.25 -0.93
C PHE A 221 19.54 18.64 -0.58
N GLN A 222 19.15 19.85 -0.95
CA GLN A 222 17.79 20.35 -0.75
C GLN A 222 17.02 20.38 -2.06
N ILE A 223 15.74 20.04 -1.99
CA ILE A 223 14.81 20.29 -3.09
C ILE A 223 13.72 21.26 -2.65
N GLN A 224 13.33 22.15 -3.57
CA GLN A 224 12.18 23.00 -3.38
C GLN A 224 10.93 22.26 -3.89
N VAL A 225 10.01 21.97 -2.98
CA VAL A 225 8.70 21.41 -3.32
C VAL A 225 7.72 22.57 -3.55
N SER A 226 7.23 22.68 -4.77
CA SER A 226 6.36 23.78 -5.25
C SER A 226 4.87 23.53 -5.07
N LYS A 227 4.44 22.26 -5.05
CA LYS A 227 3.04 21.86 -4.87
C LYS A 227 2.85 21.18 -3.52
N THR A 228 1.80 21.57 -2.82
CA THR A 228 1.34 20.88 -1.61
C THR A 228 0.45 19.71 -1.99
N GLN A 229 0.14 18.87 -1.00
CA GLN A 229 -0.78 17.77 -1.19
C GLN A 229 -2.16 18.23 -1.69
N ARG A 230 -2.62 19.41 -1.27
CA ARG A 230 -3.95 19.93 -1.62
C ARG A 230 -4.09 20.26 -3.10
N ASP A 231 -2.95 20.43 -3.79
CA ASP A 231 -2.88 20.88 -5.18
C ASP A 231 -2.87 19.70 -6.18
N VAL A 232 -3.02 18.46 -5.70
CA VAL A 232 -2.99 17.24 -6.53
C VAL A 232 -4.35 16.56 -6.49
N GLU A 233 -4.86 16.23 -7.67
CA GLU A 233 -6.10 15.47 -7.84
C GLU A 233 -5.81 14.24 -8.69
N LEU A 234 -6.32 13.08 -8.26
CA LEU A 234 -6.33 11.89 -9.09
C LEU A 234 -7.60 11.92 -9.94
N PRO A 235 -7.50 12.00 -11.28
CA PRO A 235 -8.67 11.96 -12.13
C PRO A 235 -9.35 10.59 -12.03
N PHE A 236 -10.68 10.57 -11.94
CA PHE A 236 -11.48 9.34 -12.00
C PHE A 236 -11.80 8.94 -13.44
N PHE A 237 -12.02 9.95 -14.30
CA PHE A 237 -12.24 9.79 -15.73
C PHE A 237 -11.13 10.51 -16.47
N VAL A 238 -10.42 9.80 -17.34
CA VAL A 238 -9.40 10.37 -18.23
C VAL A 238 -9.90 10.31 -19.66
N PHE A 239 -9.84 11.45 -20.35
CA PHE A 239 -10.14 11.56 -21.77
C PHE A 239 -8.83 11.74 -22.53
N HIS A 240 -8.49 10.78 -23.38
CA HIS A 240 -7.43 10.98 -24.37
C HIS A 240 -8.06 11.75 -25.52
N ARG A 241 -7.56 12.96 -25.82
CA ARG A 241 -7.83 13.56 -27.13
C ARG A 241 -6.93 12.84 -28.11
N GLU A 242 -7.49 12.21 -29.14
CA GLU A 242 -6.65 11.83 -30.27
C GLU A 242 -5.96 13.10 -30.80
N PRO A 243 -4.69 13.02 -31.24
CA PRO A 243 -4.07 14.16 -31.91
C PRO A 243 -5.01 14.61 -33.03
N GLU A 244 -5.32 15.90 -33.09
CA GLU A 244 -5.98 16.45 -34.28
C GLU A 244 -5.01 16.21 -35.45
N ASP A 245 -5.39 15.32 -36.37
CA ASP A 245 -4.68 15.08 -37.64
C ASP A 245 -4.66 16.34 -38.51
#